data_AF-A0A7W4EY69-F1
#
_entry.id   AF-A0A7W4EY69-F1
#
_cell.length_a   1.000
_cell.length_b   1.000
_cell.length_c   1.000
_cell.angle_alpha   90.00
_cell.angle_beta   90.00
_cell.angle_gamma   90.00
#
_symmetry.space_group_name_H-M   'P 1'
#
loop_
_entity.id
_entity.type
_entity.pdbx_description
1 polymer ?
#
loop_
_entity_poly.entity_id
_entity_poly.type
_entity_poly.pdbx_seq_one_letter_code
_entity_poly.pdbx_strand_id
1 'polypeptide(L)'
;MKHKITLFALLGMTLSFSQDYSGRVGINTETPNATLEVKGSPNDTEVIDGFIPPKITFTQITAKTNYNHHQTGALIYITDATNSEGIYNHQNQFIRTQGYYYWNGTTWRPLKGKDEELVRIETNTNRYGWGLPYRLNNPHNYDTIGEYAVDFSLSQVTTSRTGEQYGATGRASFAIGTHTIASGGYSFAHRERAFATGGYSYAGGIGTKATNFASHAEGQVTTASGWASHSEGYNTIADGTSSHAQGNSTIANSFAEHSRGTYNFSPTPYSKTSFDKRDLIESVGGGTGFISTGVYHRTNLFERYKSGAFKYNAQELNYANIPNASKGFHASDLNGKLNYHNGNEWETYITMKFADTEPNTAKKGDLYFNTQLNTYFAYDGTSWRSLW
;
A
#
# COMPACT_ATOMS: atom_id res chain seq x y z
N MET A 1 40.82 -37.17 -79.33
CA MET A 1 39.43 -36.66 -79.43
C MET A 1 38.56 -37.50 -78.50
N LYS A 2 37.91 -36.89 -77.49
CA LYS A 2 36.43 -36.89 -77.24
C LYS A 2 35.81 -38.32 -77.23
N HIS A 3 35.11 -38.84 -76.22
CA HIS A 3 34.30 -38.29 -75.13
C HIS A 3 34.05 -39.35 -74.02
N LYS A 4 33.70 -38.85 -72.82
CA LYS A 4 33.12 -39.54 -71.66
C LYS A 4 31.67 -39.99 -71.92
N ILE A 5 31.18 -41.02 -71.20
CA ILE A 5 29.82 -41.26 -70.61
C ILE A 5 29.99 -42.56 -69.76
N THR A 6 30.10 -42.62 -68.43
CA THR A 6 29.24 -42.30 -67.25
C THR A 6 28.14 -43.34 -66.94
N LEU A 7 27.96 -43.63 -65.63
CA LEU A 7 26.95 -44.43 -64.87
C LEU A 7 27.30 -45.90 -64.59
N PHE A 8 27.30 -46.47 -63.37
CA PHE A 8 26.76 -46.14 -62.05
C PHE A 8 27.74 -46.61 -60.96
N ALA A 9 28.16 -45.76 -60.03
CA ALA A 9 28.78 -46.20 -58.78
C ALA A 9 27.79 -45.92 -57.64
N LEU A 10 27.08 -46.97 -57.25
CA LEU A 10 26.29 -47.05 -56.02
C LEU A 10 27.30 -47.09 -54.85
N LEU A 11 27.82 -45.93 -54.44
CA LEU A 11 28.71 -45.85 -53.29
C LEU A 11 27.85 -45.67 -52.04
N GLY A 12 27.65 -46.78 -51.33
CA GLY A 12 27.06 -46.78 -50.00
C GLY A 12 27.82 -45.84 -49.09
N MET A 13 27.13 -44.81 -48.61
CA MET A 13 27.54 -44.12 -47.39
C MET A 13 27.36 -45.13 -46.26
N THR A 14 28.42 -45.85 -45.95
CA THR A 14 28.56 -46.58 -44.70
C THR A 14 28.51 -45.57 -43.56
N LEU A 15 27.33 -45.41 -42.98
CA LEU A 15 27.23 -45.06 -41.56
C LEU A 15 27.91 -46.21 -40.81
N SER A 16 29.15 -45.99 -40.40
CA SER A 16 29.86 -46.89 -39.49
C SER A 16 29.16 -46.82 -38.13
N PHE A 17 28.10 -47.60 -37.96
CA PHE A 17 27.62 -47.96 -36.63
C PHE A 17 28.62 -48.98 -36.07
N SER A 18 29.51 -48.54 -35.18
CA SER A 18 30.29 -49.51 -34.40
C SER A 18 29.30 -50.36 -33.59
N GLN A 19 29.33 -51.66 -33.83
CA GLN A 19 28.56 -52.62 -33.05
C GLN A 19 29.23 -52.86 -31.70
N ASP A 20 28.36 -53.10 -30.70
CA ASP A 20 28.61 -53.48 -29.31
C ASP A 20 29.11 -52.43 -28.32
N TYR A 21 28.17 -51.57 -27.89
CA TYR A 21 28.04 -51.18 -26.47
C TYR A 21 26.55 -51.04 -26.07
N SER A 22 25.91 -52.15 -25.67
CA SER A 22 24.70 -52.17 -24.79
C SER A 22 23.59 -51.13 -25.08
N GLY A 23 23.16 -50.97 -26.33
CA GLY A 23 22.03 -50.08 -26.70
C GLY A 23 22.28 -48.58 -26.53
N ARG A 24 23.54 -48.14 -26.52
CA ARG A 24 23.94 -46.72 -26.45
C ARG A 24 24.31 -46.17 -27.82
N VAL A 25 24.04 -44.89 -28.05
CA VAL A 25 24.41 -44.15 -29.26
C VAL A 25 25.39 -43.04 -28.87
N GLY A 26 26.59 -43.06 -29.46
CA GLY A 26 27.57 -41.99 -29.35
C GLY A 26 27.62 -41.16 -30.63
N ILE A 27 27.66 -39.84 -30.50
CA ILE A 27 28.00 -38.90 -31.58
C ILE A 27 29.34 -38.25 -31.20
N ASN A 28 30.34 -38.37 -32.09
CA ASN A 28 31.73 -37.95 -31.86
C ASN A 28 32.41 -38.64 -30.65
N THR A 29 31.93 -39.81 -30.24
CA THR A 29 32.58 -40.67 -29.24
C THR A 29 32.30 -42.14 -29.53
N GLU A 30 33.34 -42.98 -29.45
CA GLU A 30 33.22 -44.42 -29.64
C GLU A 30 32.84 -45.16 -28.36
N THR A 31 32.95 -44.50 -27.19
CA THR A 31 32.70 -45.07 -25.86
C THR A 31 31.68 -44.26 -25.06
N PRO A 32 30.40 -44.22 -25.50
CA PRO A 32 29.37 -43.41 -24.85
C PRO A 32 29.03 -43.87 -23.43
N ASN A 33 28.99 -42.91 -22.51
CA ASN A 33 28.66 -43.09 -21.09
C ASN A 33 27.16 -43.02 -20.80
N ALA A 34 26.34 -42.58 -21.77
CA ALA A 34 24.89 -42.50 -21.69
C ALA A 34 24.21 -43.21 -22.87
N THR A 35 22.89 -43.46 -22.79
CA THR A 35 22.11 -44.03 -23.90
C THR A 35 22.19 -43.19 -25.18
N LEU A 36 22.34 -41.87 -25.03
CA LEU A 36 22.76 -40.96 -26.10
C LEU A 36 23.80 -40.00 -25.51
N GLU A 37 25.01 -39.99 -26.06
CA GLU A 37 26.05 -39.00 -25.73
C GLU A 37 26.45 -38.23 -26.99
N VAL A 38 26.40 -36.90 -26.92
CA VAL A 38 26.94 -36.00 -27.96
C VAL A 38 28.19 -35.35 -27.39
N LYS A 39 29.36 -35.84 -27.82
CA LYS A 39 30.65 -35.32 -27.35
C LYS A 39 31.09 -34.16 -28.25
N GLY A 40 31.48 -33.04 -27.64
CA GLY A 40 32.01 -31.89 -28.37
C GLY A 40 33.49 -32.02 -28.73
N SER A 41 33.95 -31.15 -29.64
CA SER A 41 35.34 -30.95 -30.07
C SER A 41 35.80 -29.54 -29.69
N PRO A 42 35.94 -29.21 -28.39
CA PRO A 42 36.03 -27.83 -27.90
C PRO A 42 37.27 -27.03 -28.35
N ASN A 43 38.27 -27.68 -28.94
CA ASN A 43 39.50 -27.06 -29.41
C ASN A 43 39.56 -26.91 -30.96
N ASP A 44 38.58 -27.43 -31.69
CA ASP A 44 38.50 -27.31 -33.14
C ASP A 44 37.51 -26.21 -33.51
N THR A 45 38.02 -25.06 -33.96
CA THR A 45 37.19 -23.88 -34.24
C THR A 45 36.33 -24.00 -35.50
N GLU A 46 36.57 -25.01 -36.35
CA GLU A 46 35.74 -25.29 -37.53
C GLU A 46 34.56 -26.23 -37.17
N VAL A 47 34.60 -26.88 -36.00
CA VAL A 47 33.53 -27.75 -35.51
C VAL A 47 32.59 -26.96 -34.62
N ILE A 48 31.31 -26.92 -35.00
CA ILE A 48 30.26 -26.28 -34.20
C ILE A 48 29.65 -27.30 -33.25
N ASP A 49 30.04 -27.24 -31.99
CA ASP A 49 29.50 -28.10 -30.94
C ASP A 49 28.05 -27.76 -30.61
N GLY A 50 27.18 -28.78 -30.54
CA GLY A 50 25.82 -28.59 -30.05
C GLY A 50 24.86 -29.72 -30.42
N PHE A 51 23.69 -29.67 -29.79
CA PHE A 51 22.54 -30.48 -30.16
C PHE A 51 21.40 -29.54 -30.57
N ILE A 52 20.92 -29.68 -31.81
CA ILE A 52 19.76 -28.94 -32.30
C ILE A 52 18.53 -29.87 -32.22
N PRO A 53 17.60 -29.65 -31.27
CA PRO A 53 16.35 -30.39 -31.23
C PRO A 53 15.44 -29.99 -32.40
N PRO A 54 14.34 -30.73 -32.64
CA PRO A 54 13.35 -30.36 -33.65
C PRO A 54 12.90 -28.91 -33.51
N LYS A 55 13.01 -28.16 -34.62
CA LYS A 55 12.52 -26.79 -34.75
C LYS A 55 11.08 -26.80 -35.24
N ILE A 56 10.20 -26.05 -34.59
CA ILE A 56 8.76 -26.05 -34.90
C ILE A 56 8.13 -24.69 -34.60
N THR A 57 7.12 -24.27 -35.37
CA THR A 57 6.38 -23.02 -35.08
C THR A 57 5.24 -23.28 -34.09
N PHE A 58 4.72 -22.21 -33.46
CA PHE A 58 3.55 -22.30 -32.59
C PHE A 58 2.32 -22.94 -33.28
N THR A 59 2.07 -22.58 -34.55
CA THR A 59 0.99 -23.15 -35.35
C THR A 59 1.16 -24.65 -35.55
N GLN A 60 2.39 -25.09 -35.87
CA GLN A 60 2.70 -26.50 -36.11
C GLN A 60 2.62 -27.35 -34.84
N ILE A 61 3.10 -26.85 -33.70
CA ILE A 61 2.99 -27.60 -32.43
C ILE A 61 1.54 -27.66 -31.95
N THR A 62 0.73 -26.64 -32.22
CA THR A 62 -0.71 -26.63 -31.91
C THR A 62 -1.50 -27.67 -32.72
N ALA A 63 -1.06 -27.98 -33.94
CA ALA A 63 -1.67 -29.04 -34.74
C ALA A 63 -1.34 -30.47 -34.23
N LYS A 64 -0.37 -30.64 -33.32
CA LYS A 64 0.08 -31.95 -32.83
C LYS A 64 -0.65 -32.35 -31.54
N THR A 65 -1.85 -32.88 -31.66
CA THR A 65 -2.73 -33.25 -30.54
C THR A 65 -2.33 -34.53 -29.78
N ASN A 66 -1.36 -35.30 -30.28
CA ASN A 66 -1.02 -36.63 -29.75
C ASN A 66 0.02 -36.62 -28.61
N TYR A 67 0.57 -35.46 -28.24
CA TYR A 67 1.51 -35.37 -27.12
C TYR A 67 0.80 -35.78 -25.81
N ASN A 68 1.32 -36.84 -25.19
CA ASN A 68 0.81 -37.41 -23.96
C ASN A 68 1.99 -37.78 -23.01
N HIS A 69 1.72 -38.52 -21.94
CA HIS A 69 2.70 -38.84 -20.91
C HIS A 69 3.93 -39.62 -21.44
N HIS A 70 3.81 -40.37 -22.54
CA HIS A 70 4.94 -41.11 -23.14
C HIS A 70 6.02 -40.20 -23.74
N GLN A 71 5.70 -38.93 -24.04
CA GLN A 71 6.67 -37.97 -24.58
C GLN A 71 7.29 -37.08 -23.49
N THR A 72 7.06 -37.36 -22.21
CA THR A 72 7.60 -36.55 -21.11
C THR A 72 9.13 -36.45 -21.22
N GLY A 73 9.67 -35.23 -21.19
CA GLY A 73 11.09 -34.95 -21.42
C GLY A 73 11.45 -34.62 -22.87
N ALA A 74 10.50 -34.67 -23.81
CA ALA A 74 10.75 -34.24 -25.19
C ALA A 74 11.17 -32.77 -25.25
N LEU A 75 12.21 -32.48 -26.03
CA LEU A 75 12.78 -31.14 -26.22
C LEU A 75 12.47 -30.63 -27.64
N ILE A 76 12.03 -29.38 -27.74
CA ILE A 76 11.83 -28.68 -29.03
C ILE A 76 12.37 -27.26 -28.94
N TYR A 77 12.62 -26.67 -30.11
CA TYR A 77 12.86 -25.25 -30.25
C TYR A 77 11.73 -24.59 -31.03
N ILE A 78 11.04 -23.64 -30.40
CA ILE A 78 10.00 -22.84 -31.05
C ILE A 78 10.68 -21.75 -31.88
N THR A 79 10.47 -21.78 -33.19
CA THR A 79 11.08 -20.82 -34.13
C THR A 79 10.26 -19.56 -34.35
N ASP A 80 8.95 -19.62 -34.11
CA ASP A 80 8.03 -18.50 -34.25
C ASP A 80 6.84 -18.69 -33.30
N ALA A 81 6.57 -17.66 -32.48
CA ALA A 81 5.49 -17.61 -31.50
C ALA A 81 4.48 -16.46 -31.76
N THR A 82 4.55 -15.78 -32.91
CA THR A 82 3.73 -14.60 -33.25
C THR A 82 2.22 -14.84 -33.13
N ASN A 83 1.75 -16.05 -33.41
CA ASN A 83 0.32 -16.42 -33.32
C ASN A 83 -0.09 -17.02 -31.96
N SER A 84 0.71 -16.83 -30.90
CA SER A 84 0.42 -17.40 -29.58
C SER A 84 -0.51 -16.56 -28.70
N GLU A 85 -0.70 -15.27 -29.02
CA GLU A 85 -1.58 -14.37 -28.27
C GLU A 85 -3.05 -14.73 -28.46
N GLY A 86 -3.82 -14.70 -27.37
CA GLY A 86 -5.27 -15.01 -27.37
C GLY A 86 -5.64 -16.49 -27.53
N ILE A 87 -4.67 -17.39 -27.80
CA ILE A 87 -4.90 -18.83 -27.95
C ILE A 87 -4.51 -19.56 -26.65
N TYR A 88 -5.51 -19.82 -25.82
CA TYR A 88 -5.38 -20.53 -24.54
C TYR A 88 -5.69 -22.02 -24.70
N ASN A 89 -4.91 -22.73 -25.51
CA ASN A 89 -4.98 -24.19 -25.52
C ASN A 89 -4.21 -24.74 -24.30
N HIS A 90 -4.72 -25.80 -23.67
CA HIS A 90 -4.16 -26.30 -22.41
C HIS A 90 -2.70 -26.74 -22.54
N GLN A 91 -2.30 -27.30 -23.69
CA GLN A 91 -0.96 -27.88 -23.90
C GLN A 91 0.14 -26.84 -24.22
N ASN A 92 -0.17 -25.74 -24.91
CA ASN A 92 0.81 -24.76 -25.42
C ASN A 92 0.67 -23.38 -24.76
N GLN A 93 -0.12 -23.26 -23.69
CA GLN A 93 -0.37 -22.00 -22.98
C GLN A 93 0.87 -21.27 -22.43
N PHE A 94 2.05 -21.89 -22.39
CA PHE A 94 3.29 -21.24 -21.94
C PHE A 94 4.25 -20.91 -23.08
N ILE A 95 3.90 -21.24 -24.32
CA ILE A 95 4.69 -20.85 -25.49
C ILE A 95 4.30 -19.42 -25.86
N ARG A 96 5.17 -18.47 -25.53
CA ARG A 96 4.95 -17.03 -25.77
C ARG A 96 6.07 -16.36 -26.56
N THR A 97 7.23 -17.00 -26.57
CA THR A 97 8.43 -16.47 -27.21
C THR A 97 9.16 -17.58 -27.96
N GLN A 98 9.95 -17.19 -28.95
CA GLN A 98 10.91 -18.07 -29.60
C GLN A 98 11.90 -18.61 -28.55
N GLY A 99 12.20 -19.91 -28.56
CA GLY A 99 13.11 -20.50 -27.59
C GLY A 99 12.95 -21.99 -27.37
N TYR A 100 13.69 -22.53 -26.39
CA TYR A 100 13.65 -23.94 -26.02
C TYR A 100 12.49 -24.25 -25.07
N TYR A 101 11.78 -25.34 -25.36
CA TYR A 101 10.70 -25.86 -24.52
C TYR A 101 10.84 -27.37 -24.31
N TYR A 102 10.41 -27.85 -23.13
CA TYR A 102 10.28 -29.27 -22.85
C TYR A 102 8.83 -29.65 -22.57
N TRP A 103 8.45 -30.87 -22.96
CA TRP A 103 7.15 -31.44 -22.62
C TRP A 103 7.18 -32.04 -21.22
N ASN A 104 6.35 -31.54 -20.30
CA ASN A 104 6.30 -32.05 -18.93
C ASN A 104 5.30 -33.21 -18.71
N GLY A 105 4.72 -33.75 -19.79
CA GLY A 105 3.66 -34.76 -19.76
C GLY A 105 2.26 -34.21 -19.99
N THR A 106 2.05 -32.89 -19.82
CA THR A 106 0.75 -32.21 -19.97
C THR A 106 0.81 -30.89 -20.73
N THR A 107 1.93 -30.18 -20.65
CA THR A 107 2.13 -28.84 -21.20
C THR A 107 3.57 -28.65 -21.67
N TRP A 108 3.78 -27.83 -22.69
CA TRP A 108 5.10 -27.33 -23.06
C TRP A 108 5.54 -26.25 -22.08
N ARG A 109 6.74 -26.39 -21.50
CA ARG A 109 7.31 -25.46 -20.54
C ARG A 109 8.61 -24.86 -21.08
N PRO A 110 8.82 -23.54 -20.96
CA PRO A 110 10.09 -22.95 -21.37
C PRO A 110 11.23 -23.53 -20.53
N LEU A 111 12.40 -23.71 -21.16
CA LEU A 111 13.64 -24.07 -20.48
C LEU A 111 14.32 -22.86 -19.81
N LYS A 112 13.92 -21.63 -20.14
CA LYS A 112 14.35 -20.45 -19.39
C LYS A 112 13.80 -20.52 -17.96
N GLY A 113 14.70 -20.28 -17.00
CA GLY A 113 14.52 -20.54 -15.56
C GLY A 113 13.34 -19.81 -14.92
N LYS A 114 12.89 -20.38 -13.80
CA LYS A 114 11.74 -20.01 -12.96
C LYS A 114 11.81 -18.63 -12.28
N ASP A 115 12.61 -17.69 -12.77
CA ASP A 115 12.98 -16.50 -11.98
C ASP A 115 12.14 -15.25 -12.28
N GLU A 116 11.20 -15.28 -13.22
CA GLU A 116 10.51 -14.06 -13.69
C GLU A 116 8.97 -14.14 -13.72
N GLU A 117 8.35 -15.24 -13.30
CA GLU A 117 6.89 -15.39 -13.31
C GLU A 117 6.31 -15.44 -11.88
N LEU A 118 5.13 -14.85 -11.69
CA LEU A 118 4.39 -14.96 -10.43
C LEU A 118 4.16 -16.45 -10.10
N VAL A 119 4.47 -16.84 -8.86
CA VAL A 119 4.33 -18.22 -8.41
C VAL A 119 3.01 -18.41 -7.69
N ARG A 120 2.28 -19.47 -8.05
CA ARG A 120 1.12 -19.93 -7.29
C ARG A 120 1.59 -20.55 -5.97
N ILE A 121 1.02 -20.11 -4.86
CA ILE A 121 1.33 -20.61 -3.52
C ILE A 121 0.06 -21.23 -2.94
N GLU A 122 0.10 -22.53 -2.65
CA GLU A 122 -1.02 -23.25 -2.05
C GLU A 122 -1.20 -22.86 -0.57
N THR A 123 -2.46 -22.77 -0.16
CA THR A 123 -2.86 -22.61 1.24
C THR A 123 -3.18 -23.96 1.87
N ASN A 124 -3.32 -24.00 3.18
CA ASN A 124 -3.81 -25.18 3.92
C ASN A 124 -5.29 -25.55 3.62
N THR A 125 -6.01 -24.76 2.82
CA THR A 125 -7.44 -24.96 2.52
C THR A 125 -7.73 -25.47 1.11
N ASN A 126 -6.74 -26.01 0.40
CA ASN A 126 -6.87 -26.43 -1.02
C ASN A 126 -7.20 -25.26 -1.96
N ARG A 127 -6.87 -24.03 -1.54
CA ARG A 127 -6.97 -22.77 -2.30
C ARG A 127 -5.59 -22.16 -2.48
N TYR A 128 -5.43 -21.13 -3.30
CA TYR A 128 -4.13 -20.55 -3.63
C TYR A 128 -4.11 -19.02 -3.57
N GLY A 129 -2.90 -18.44 -3.45
CA GLY A 129 -2.60 -17.04 -3.76
C GLY A 129 -1.40 -16.92 -4.71
N TRP A 130 -1.00 -15.71 -5.05
CA TRP A 130 0.13 -15.42 -5.95
C TRP A 130 1.19 -14.60 -5.23
N GLY A 131 2.46 -14.92 -5.45
CA GLY A 131 3.55 -14.11 -4.92
C GLY A 131 4.81 -14.14 -5.77
N LEU A 132 5.82 -13.40 -5.33
CA LEU A 132 7.15 -13.43 -5.93
C LEU A 132 7.88 -14.74 -5.60
N PRO A 133 8.74 -15.28 -6.50
CA PRO A 133 9.60 -16.43 -6.21
C PRO A 133 10.41 -16.28 -4.91
N TYR A 134 10.82 -15.05 -4.58
CA TYR A 134 11.53 -14.71 -3.34
C TYR A 134 10.80 -15.17 -2.07
N ARG A 135 9.46 -15.11 -2.04
CA ARG A 135 8.65 -15.56 -0.90
C ARG A 135 8.79 -17.07 -0.68
N LEU A 136 8.74 -17.87 -1.76
CA LEU A 136 8.90 -19.33 -1.67
C LEU A 136 10.30 -19.74 -1.18
N ASN A 137 11.32 -18.97 -1.56
CA ASN A 137 12.70 -19.22 -1.12
C ASN A 137 12.96 -18.76 0.33
N ASN A 138 12.07 -17.96 0.92
CA ASN A 138 12.22 -17.38 2.26
C ASN A 138 10.93 -17.49 3.10
N PRO A 139 10.37 -18.70 3.29
CA PRO A 139 9.05 -18.86 3.90
C PRO A 139 8.99 -18.39 5.37
N HIS A 140 10.12 -18.33 6.08
CA HIS A 140 10.19 -17.86 7.48
C HIS A 140 10.01 -16.34 7.65
N ASN A 141 10.03 -15.57 6.55
CA ASN A 141 9.86 -14.12 6.56
C ASN A 141 8.40 -13.68 6.37
N TYR A 142 7.50 -14.62 6.08
CA TYR A 142 6.09 -14.37 5.75
C TYR A 142 5.18 -15.33 6.52
N ASP A 143 3.89 -14.98 6.64
CA ASP A 143 2.88 -15.96 7.05
C ASP A 143 2.42 -16.81 5.86
N THR A 144 1.48 -17.71 6.13
CA THR A 144 0.65 -18.38 5.11
C THR A 144 -0.06 -17.33 4.24
N ILE A 145 0.00 -17.51 2.92
CA ILE A 145 -0.70 -16.64 1.99
C ILE A 145 -2.21 -16.74 2.19
N GLY A 146 -2.90 -15.60 2.09
CA GLY A 146 -4.35 -15.60 2.09
C GLY A 146 -4.92 -16.25 0.83
N GLU A 147 -6.11 -16.84 0.95
CA GLU A 147 -6.87 -17.29 -0.21
C GLU A 147 -7.08 -16.14 -1.21
N TYR A 148 -6.76 -16.35 -2.50
CA TYR A 148 -6.82 -15.33 -3.56
C TYR A 148 -5.99 -14.07 -3.29
N ALA A 149 -5.10 -14.10 -2.32
CA ALA A 149 -4.23 -12.96 -2.03
C ALA A 149 -3.13 -12.81 -3.09
N VAL A 150 -2.66 -11.57 -3.25
CA VAL A 150 -1.52 -11.23 -4.10
C VAL A 150 -0.45 -10.57 -3.25
N ASP A 151 0.75 -11.15 -3.24
CA ASP A 151 1.85 -10.70 -2.40
C ASP A 151 3.11 -10.39 -3.22
N PHE A 152 3.32 -9.09 -3.44
CA PHE A 152 4.54 -8.52 -4.02
C PHE A 152 5.41 -7.85 -2.95
N SER A 153 5.21 -8.18 -1.67
CA SER A 153 6.02 -7.64 -0.59
C SER A 153 7.37 -8.35 -0.50
N LEU A 154 8.36 -7.60 0.01
CA LEU A 154 9.69 -8.07 0.32
C LEU A 154 9.91 -7.93 1.83
N SER A 155 10.15 -9.04 2.50
CA SER A 155 10.52 -9.10 3.90
C SER A 155 11.87 -9.79 4.06
N GLN A 156 12.80 -9.12 4.72
CA GLN A 156 14.15 -9.63 5.04
C GLN A 156 14.29 -9.98 6.53
N VAL A 157 13.21 -9.87 7.31
CA VAL A 157 13.21 -10.08 8.75
C VAL A 157 12.42 -11.34 9.07
N THR A 158 13.05 -12.28 9.77
CA THR A 158 12.39 -13.47 10.27
C THR A 158 11.41 -13.11 11.37
N THR A 159 10.25 -13.77 11.34
CA THR A 159 9.17 -13.66 12.36
C THR A 159 9.69 -13.81 13.80
N SER A 160 10.81 -14.51 13.99
CA SER A 160 11.51 -14.68 15.27
C SER A 160 12.10 -13.41 15.90
N ARG A 161 12.26 -12.31 15.15
CA ARG A 161 12.87 -11.06 15.66
C ARG A 161 11.86 -9.97 16.01
N THR A 162 10.67 -9.99 15.42
CA THR A 162 9.62 -8.97 15.61
C THR A 162 8.30 -9.52 16.13
N GLY A 163 8.06 -10.84 16.02
CA GLY A 163 6.75 -11.44 16.26
C GLY A 163 5.70 -11.12 15.19
N GLU A 164 6.08 -10.37 14.15
CA GLU A 164 5.19 -9.91 13.07
C GLU A 164 5.39 -10.79 11.83
N GLN A 165 4.29 -11.30 11.26
CA GLN A 165 4.32 -12.09 10.04
C GLN A 165 3.88 -11.24 8.85
N TYR A 166 4.83 -10.94 7.96
CA TYR A 166 4.64 -10.05 6.82
C TYR A 166 3.92 -10.73 5.65
N GLY A 167 3.39 -9.91 4.74
CA GLY A 167 2.79 -10.33 3.49
C GLY A 167 1.27 -10.19 3.43
N ALA A 168 0.72 -10.71 2.33
CA ALA A 168 -0.72 -10.76 2.06
C ALA A 168 -1.30 -12.06 2.61
N THR A 169 -1.89 -12.00 3.80
CA THR A 169 -2.35 -13.17 4.57
C THR A 169 -3.88 -13.20 4.71
N GLY A 170 -4.55 -12.05 4.50
CA GLY A 170 -6.00 -11.97 4.45
C GLY A 170 -6.58 -12.53 3.15
N ARG A 171 -7.80 -13.06 3.17
CA ARG A 171 -8.51 -13.48 1.94
C ARG A 171 -8.63 -12.31 0.97
N ALA A 172 -8.24 -12.49 -0.29
CA ALA A 172 -8.24 -11.46 -1.35
C ALA A 172 -7.49 -10.18 -0.96
N SER A 173 -6.50 -10.29 -0.06
CA SER A 173 -5.64 -9.17 0.33
C SER A 173 -4.56 -8.89 -0.71
N PHE A 174 -4.03 -7.67 -0.71
CA PHE A 174 -2.90 -7.27 -1.55
C PHE A 174 -1.80 -6.64 -0.70
N ALA A 175 -0.57 -7.10 -0.86
CA ALA A 175 0.61 -6.52 -0.21
C ALA A 175 1.71 -6.21 -1.24
N ILE A 176 2.31 -5.03 -1.16
CA ILE A 176 3.48 -4.64 -1.98
C ILE A 176 4.40 -3.71 -1.18
N GLY A 177 5.70 -3.70 -1.49
CA GLY A 177 6.68 -2.87 -0.78
C GLY A 177 7.49 -3.71 0.20
N THR A 178 7.94 -3.11 1.31
CA THR A 178 8.84 -3.78 2.25
C THR A 178 8.23 -3.91 3.63
N HIS A 179 8.35 -5.08 4.26
CA HIS A 179 7.85 -5.32 5.61
C HIS A 179 6.36 -4.94 5.82
N THR A 180 5.50 -5.17 4.82
CA THR A 180 4.06 -4.86 4.89
C THR A 180 3.25 -6.01 5.45
N ILE A 181 2.07 -5.72 6.01
CA ILE A 181 1.13 -6.73 6.51
C ILE A 181 -0.25 -6.39 5.94
N ALA A 182 -0.80 -7.24 5.09
CA ALA A 182 -2.19 -7.17 4.64
C ALA A 182 -2.93 -8.43 5.11
N SER A 183 -3.36 -8.44 6.38
CA SER A 183 -3.97 -9.61 7.04
C SER A 183 -5.49 -9.55 7.15
N GLY A 184 -6.07 -8.36 7.00
CA GLY A 184 -7.52 -8.22 6.86
C GLY A 184 -8.03 -8.81 5.55
N GLY A 185 -9.21 -9.44 5.57
CA GLY A 185 -9.86 -9.85 4.32
C GLY A 185 -10.12 -8.63 3.43
N TYR A 186 -9.77 -8.70 2.15
CA TYR A 186 -9.85 -7.60 1.17
C TYR A 186 -8.99 -6.38 1.50
N SER A 187 -8.01 -6.50 2.40
CA SER A 187 -7.17 -5.37 2.78
C SER A 187 -6.06 -5.09 1.75
N PHE A 188 -5.57 -3.84 1.73
CA PHE A 188 -4.45 -3.42 0.88
C PHE A 188 -3.39 -2.69 1.71
N ALA A 189 -2.16 -3.21 1.69
CA ALA A 189 -0.99 -2.56 2.29
C ALA A 189 0.09 -2.27 1.24
N HIS A 190 0.60 -1.03 1.18
CA HIS A 190 1.72 -0.67 0.30
C HIS A 190 2.76 0.25 0.93
N ARG A 191 4.00 0.14 0.42
CA ARG A 191 5.25 0.83 0.84
C ARG A 191 5.95 0.14 2.02
N GLU A 192 6.62 0.89 2.90
CA GLU A 192 7.44 0.34 3.97
C GLU A 192 6.63 0.28 5.27
N ARG A 193 6.53 -0.91 5.90
CA ARG A 193 5.91 -1.10 7.22
C ARG A 193 4.44 -0.64 7.31
N ALA A 194 3.70 -0.74 6.21
CA ALA A 194 2.26 -0.48 6.18
C ALA A 194 1.47 -1.72 6.64
N PHE A 195 0.58 -1.55 7.62
CA PHE A 195 -0.20 -2.63 8.25
C PHE A 195 -1.70 -2.42 8.05
N ALA A 196 -2.32 -3.21 7.16
CA ALA A 196 -3.75 -3.26 6.91
C ALA A 196 -4.34 -4.57 7.48
N THR A 197 -4.65 -4.56 8.79
CA THR A 197 -5.08 -5.76 9.54
C THR A 197 -6.58 -5.86 9.75
N GLY A 198 -7.33 -4.78 9.51
CA GLY A 198 -8.79 -4.79 9.52
C GLY A 198 -9.38 -5.29 8.19
N GLY A 199 -10.55 -5.93 8.23
CA GLY A 199 -11.26 -6.31 6.99
C GLY A 199 -11.60 -5.07 6.16
N TYR A 200 -11.38 -5.11 4.84
CA TYR A 200 -11.53 -3.98 3.91
C TYR A 200 -10.68 -2.75 4.24
N SER A 201 -9.62 -2.90 5.06
CA SER A 201 -8.79 -1.76 5.44
C SER A 201 -7.73 -1.42 4.38
N TYR A 202 -7.27 -0.16 4.39
CA TYR A 202 -6.23 0.33 3.50
C TYR A 202 -5.12 1.00 4.31
N ALA A 203 -3.88 0.56 4.14
CA ALA A 203 -2.69 1.19 4.72
C ALA A 203 -1.70 1.54 3.60
N GLY A 204 -1.58 2.83 3.28
CA GLY A 204 -0.75 3.31 2.16
C GLY A 204 0.25 4.37 2.57
N GLY A 205 1.52 4.02 2.72
CA GLY A 205 2.50 4.96 3.26
C GLY A 205 3.61 4.30 4.05
N ILE A 206 4.46 5.11 4.67
CA ILE A 206 5.56 4.60 5.52
C ILE A 206 5.05 4.46 6.95
N GLY A 207 5.03 3.24 7.50
CA GLY A 207 4.64 2.99 8.88
C GLY A 207 3.16 3.23 9.19
N THR A 208 2.28 3.22 8.19
CA THR A 208 0.84 3.45 8.37
C THR A 208 0.14 2.21 8.94
N LYS A 209 -0.92 2.41 9.72
CA LYS A 209 -1.67 1.31 10.38
C LYS A 209 -3.17 1.51 10.22
N ALA A 210 -3.84 0.60 9.53
CA ALA A 210 -5.29 0.54 9.39
C ALA A 210 -5.81 -0.79 9.98
N THR A 211 -6.18 -0.77 11.26
CA THR A 211 -6.28 -1.97 12.09
C THR A 211 -7.69 -2.48 12.33
N ASN A 212 -8.71 -1.72 11.93
CA ASN A 212 -10.12 -2.04 12.18
C ASN A 212 -10.90 -2.15 10.86
N PHE A 213 -12.12 -2.68 10.92
CA PHE A 213 -12.94 -2.89 9.73
C PHE A 213 -13.17 -1.57 8.99
N ALA A 214 -12.91 -1.58 7.68
CA ALA A 214 -13.03 -0.45 6.76
C ALA A 214 -12.21 0.80 7.14
N SER A 215 -11.16 0.67 7.98
CA SER A 215 -10.32 1.82 8.31
C SER A 215 -9.32 2.16 7.19
N HIS A 216 -8.95 3.42 7.07
CA HIS A 216 -8.07 3.95 6.02
C HIS A 216 -6.93 4.77 6.66
N ALA A 217 -5.68 4.42 6.39
CA ALA A 217 -4.52 5.15 6.86
C ALA A 217 -3.54 5.44 5.71
N GLU A 218 -3.26 6.72 5.46
CA GLU A 218 -2.28 7.14 4.45
C GLU A 218 -1.28 8.19 4.95
N GLY A 219 -0.14 8.32 4.26
CA GLY A 219 0.93 9.26 4.62
C GLY A 219 2.09 8.60 5.36
N GLN A 220 2.53 9.18 6.48
CA GLN A 220 3.67 8.67 7.26
C GLN A 220 3.32 8.53 8.73
N VAL A 221 3.47 7.32 9.27
CA VAL A 221 3.24 6.97 10.69
C VAL A 221 1.79 7.30 11.13
N THR A 222 0.82 7.21 10.23
CA THR A 222 -0.60 7.45 10.55
C THR A 222 -1.28 6.18 11.05
N THR A 223 -2.29 6.30 11.92
CA THR A 223 -2.99 5.16 12.53
C THR A 223 -4.51 5.37 12.50
N ALA A 224 -5.23 4.51 11.80
CA ALA A 224 -6.69 4.44 11.77
C ALA A 224 -7.17 3.14 12.45
N SER A 225 -7.57 3.26 13.72
CA SER A 225 -7.95 2.15 14.61
C SER A 225 -9.44 2.08 14.93
N GLY A 226 -10.21 3.12 14.60
CA GLY A 226 -11.66 3.10 14.71
C GLY A 226 -12.32 2.34 13.55
N TRP A 227 -13.51 1.77 13.80
CA TRP A 227 -14.33 1.22 12.73
C TRP A 227 -14.66 2.31 11.71
N ALA A 228 -14.37 2.08 10.43
CA ALA A 228 -14.53 3.05 9.35
C ALA A 228 -13.85 4.41 9.60
N SER A 229 -12.74 4.45 10.34
CA SER A 229 -11.99 5.69 10.58
C SER A 229 -10.98 6.01 9.47
N HIS A 230 -10.59 7.28 9.33
CA HIS A 230 -9.63 7.75 8.34
C HIS A 230 -8.51 8.57 8.98
N SER A 231 -7.25 8.22 8.73
CA SER A 231 -6.07 8.96 9.22
C SER A 231 -5.12 9.31 8.06
N GLU A 232 -4.84 10.58 7.85
CA GLU A 232 -3.94 11.05 6.77
C GLU A 232 -2.90 12.08 7.27
N GLY A 233 -1.79 12.23 6.55
CA GLY A 233 -0.73 13.19 6.88
C GLY A 233 0.48 12.57 7.62
N TYR A 234 0.99 13.25 8.64
CA TYR A 234 2.16 12.80 9.42
C TYR A 234 1.77 12.56 10.88
N ASN A 235 1.98 11.34 11.37
CA ASN A 235 1.79 10.96 12.77
C ASN A 235 0.37 11.21 13.32
N THR A 236 -0.66 11.10 12.46
CA THR A 236 -2.06 11.29 12.84
C THR A 236 -2.69 10.01 13.37
N ILE A 237 -3.71 10.14 14.23
CA ILE A 237 -4.39 9.01 14.87
C ILE A 237 -5.91 9.21 14.82
N ALA A 238 -6.63 8.33 14.13
CA ALA A 238 -8.09 8.26 14.09
C ALA A 238 -8.59 6.99 14.80
N ASP A 239 -8.94 7.13 16.09
CA ASP A 239 -9.23 6.01 17.00
C ASP A 239 -10.73 5.82 17.28
N GLY A 240 -11.53 6.88 17.13
CA GLY A 240 -12.99 6.80 17.22
C GLY A 240 -13.63 6.12 16.01
N THR A 241 -14.75 5.42 16.23
CA THR A 241 -15.60 4.92 15.15
C THR A 241 -16.03 6.09 14.25
N SER A 242 -15.83 5.94 12.94
CA SER A 242 -16.08 6.96 11.92
C SER A 242 -15.34 8.29 12.12
N SER A 243 -14.23 8.30 12.87
CA SER A 243 -13.43 9.52 13.07
C SER A 243 -12.47 9.79 11.91
N HIS A 244 -12.07 11.05 11.74
CA HIS A 244 -11.10 11.51 10.74
C HIS A 244 -10.00 12.33 11.41
N ALA A 245 -8.73 11.95 11.27
CA ALA A 245 -7.58 12.74 11.70
C ALA A 245 -6.67 13.11 10.52
N GLN A 246 -6.41 14.40 10.31
CA GLN A 246 -5.56 14.91 9.22
C GLN A 246 -4.53 15.94 9.70
N GLY A 247 -3.45 16.13 8.94
CA GLY A 247 -2.41 17.13 9.23
C GLY A 247 -1.17 16.56 9.91
N ASN A 248 -0.66 17.24 10.95
CA ASN A 248 0.58 16.84 11.64
C ASN A 248 0.31 16.55 13.13
N SER A 249 0.53 15.31 13.54
CA SER A 249 0.41 14.87 14.93
C SER A 249 -0.98 15.12 15.54
N THR A 250 -2.05 15.04 14.75
CA THR A 250 -3.43 15.22 15.20
C THR A 250 -4.07 13.91 15.63
N ILE A 251 -5.06 13.97 16.53
CA ILE A 251 -5.71 12.82 17.14
C ILE A 251 -7.23 13.05 17.18
N ALA A 252 -8.01 12.13 16.61
CA ALA A 252 -9.47 12.09 16.67
C ALA A 252 -9.93 10.83 17.41
N ASN A 253 -10.23 10.99 18.71
CA ASN A 253 -10.46 9.87 19.63
C ASN A 253 -11.95 9.52 19.81
N SER A 254 -12.86 10.47 19.61
CA SER A 254 -14.28 10.29 19.87
C SER A 254 -15.01 9.75 18.65
N PHE A 255 -16.18 9.14 18.86
CA PHE A 255 -17.09 8.77 17.77
C PHE A 255 -17.32 9.95 16.80
N ALA A 256 -17.13 9.75 15.51
CA ALA A 256 -17.35 10.75 14.45
C ALA A 256 -16.64 12.11 14.67
N GLU A 257 -15.50 12.14 15.37
CA GLU A 257 -14.69 13.33 15.54
C GLU A 257 -13.85 13.63 14.28
N HIS A 258 -13.79 14.89 13.86
CA HIS A 258 -12.85 15.36 12.84
C HIS A 258 -11.77 16.24 13.48
N SER A 259 -10.50 15.81 13.39
CA SER A 259 -9.35 16.55 13.91
C SER A 259 -8.39 16.95 12.80
N ARG A 260 -8.02 18.23 12.73
CA ARG A 260 -7.08 18.77 11.74
C ARG A 260 -6.07 19.76 12.33
N GLY A 261 -5.07 20.16 11.55
CA GLY A 261 -4.05 21.15 11.95
C GLY A 261 -2.78 20.51 12.49
N THR A 262 -2.19 21.10 13.54
CA THR A 262 -0.94 20.64 14.15
C THR A 262 -1.11 20.38 15.64
N TYR A 263 -0.67 19.21 16.12
CA TYR A 263 -0.61 18.87 17.55
C TYR A 263 -1.87 19.29 18.34
N ASN A 264 -3.04 18.82 17.92
CA ASN A 264 -4.28 19.10 18.63
C ASN A 264 -4.24 18.49 20.05
N PHE A 265 -4.98 19.11 20.98
CA PHE A 265 -5.29 18.51 22.27
C PHE A 265 -6.51 17.60 22.10
N SER A 266 -6.37 16.32 22.42
CA SER A 266 -7.48 15.36 22.33
C SER A 266 -7.84 14.88 23.74
N PRO A 267 -8.98 15.31 24.32
CA PRO A 267 -9.43 14.84 25.61
C PRO A 267 -9.81 13.35 25.55
N THR A 268 -9.87 12.71 26.72
CA THR A 268 -10.42 11.35 26.80
C THR A 268 -11.90 11.40 26.44
N PRO A 269 -12.37 10.64 25.42
CA PRO A 269 -13.76 10.66 25.02
C PRO A 269 -14.63 9.94 26.04
N TYR A 270 -15.87 10.42 26.22
CA TYR A 270 -16.94 9.69 26.88
C TYR A 270 -17.38 8.48 26.05
N SER A 271 -17.37 8.58 24.71
CA SER A 271 -17.63 7.45 23.83
C SER A 271 -16.79 7.46 22.55
N LYS A 272 -16.14 6.32 22.27
CA LYS A 272 -15.45 6.08 21.00
C LYS A 272 -16.38 5.54 19.91
N THR A 273 -17.52 4.96 20.29
CA THR A 273 -18.36 4.14 19.39
C THR A 273 -19.78 4.68 19.22
N SER A 274 -20.18 5.70 19.99
CA SER A 274 -21.53 6.27 19.95
C SER A 274 -21.52 7.78 20.22
N PHE A 275 -22.63 8.44 19.90
CA PHE A 275 -22.81 9.86 20.17
C PHE A 275 -22.86 10.15 21.68
N ASP A 276 -22.00 11.05 22.16
CA ASP A 276 -22.13 11.69 23.47
C ASP A 276 -21.98 13.20 23.33
N LYS A 277 -22.98 13.97 23.82
CA LYS A 277 -23.02 15.43 23.68
C LYS A 277 -21.80 16.16 24.27
N ARG A 278 -21.06 15.52 25.17
CA ARG A 278 -19.88 16.06 25.86
C ARG A 278 -18.59 15.82 25.09
N ASP A 279 -18.61 15.00 24.05
CA ASP A 279 -17.44 14.73 23.21
C ASP A 279 -17.27 15.77 22.12
N LEU A 280 -16.04 15.87 21.61
CA LEU A 280 -15.72 16.69 20.44
C LEU A 280 -16.36 16.08 19.19
N ILE A 281 -16.88 16.94 18.32
CA ILE A 281 -17.18 16.63 16.92
C ILE A 281 -16.09 17.20 15.99
N GLU A 282 -15.44 18.28 16.41
CA GLU A 282 -14.37 18.91 15.64
C GLU A 282 -13.29 19.46 16.56
N SER A 283 -12.03 19.27 16.18
CA SER A 283 -10.88 19.95 16.78
C SER A 283 -9.92 20.47 15.71
N VAL A 284 -9.42 21.69 15.89
CA VAL A 284 -8.37 22.27 15.05
C VAL A 284 -7.17 22.52 15.93
N GLY A 285 -6.12 21.71 15.76
CA GLY A 285 -4.86 21.84 16.47
C GLY A 285 -4.05 23.03 15.99
N GLY A 286 -3.45 23.75 16.95
CA GLY A 286 -2.41 24.77 16.70
C GLY A 286 -1.20 24.58 17.61
N GLY A 287 -1.02 23.39 18.17
CA GLY A 287 0.15 23.07 18.96
C GLY A 287 1.42 23.12 18.11
N THR A 288 2.54 23.45 18.75
CA THR A 288 3.86 23.62 18.12
C THR A 288 4.74 22.37 18.21
N GLY A 289 4.25 21.32 18.89
CA GLY A 289 4.96 20.06 19.02
C GLY A 289 5.91 20.04 20.21
N PHE A 290 7.14 19.58 20.01
CA PHE A 290 8.06 19.26 21.11
C PHE A 290 8.56 20.54 21.81
N ILE A 291 8.36 20.63 23.13
CA ILE A 291 9.07 21.61 23.96
C ILE A 291 10.24 20.93 24.67
N SER A 292 11.28 21.69 25.03
CA SER A 292 12.58 21.19 25.54
C SER A 292 12.50 20.28 26.78
N THR A 293 11.34 20.17 27.41
CA THR A 293 11.06 19.33 28.58
C THR A 293 10.53 17.93 28.24
N GLY A 294 10.47 17.54 26.97
CA GLY A 294 10.00 16.20 26.57
C GLY A 294 8.48 16.05 26.52
N VAL A 295 7.74 17.14 26.71
CA VAL A 295 6.27 17.19 26.60
C VAL A 295 5.90 17.77 25.23
N TYR A 296 4.89 17.22 24.58
CA TYR A 296 4.32 17.86 23.39
C TYR A 296 3.38 18.99 23.81
N HIS A 297 3.66 20.21 23.33
CA HIS A 297 2.75 21.33 23.41
C HIS A 297 1.58 21.13 22.44
N ARG A 298 0.54 20.47 22.94
CA ARG A 298 -0.71 20.19 22.23
C ARG A 298 -1.77 21.21 22.61
N THR A 299 -2.35 21.91 21.63
CA THR A 299 -3.43 22.88 21.86
C THR A 299 -4.42 22.86 20.72
N ASN A 300 -5.68 23.15 21.02
CA ASN A 300 -6.71 23.38 20.00
C ASN A 300 -6.91 24.88 19.83
N LEU A 301 -6.86 25.39 18.61
CA LEU A 301 -7.32 26.75 18.27
C LEU A 301 -8.85 26.83 18.24
N PHE A 302 -9.49 25.71 17.89
CA PHE A 302 -10.93 25.59 17.83
C PHE A 302 -11.37 24.21 18.33
N GLU A 303 -12.44 24.20 19.13
CA GLU A 303 -13.12 23.00 19.61
C GLU A 303 -14.62 23.16 19.37
N ARG A 304 -15.25 22.12 18.84
CA ARG A 304 -16.70 22.01 18.79
C ARG A 304 -17.11 20.70 19.42
N TYR A 305 -18.06 20.77 20.33
CA TYR A 305 -18.67 19.64 21.01
C TYR A 305 -19.92 19.18 20.26
N LYS A 306 -20.25 17.91 20.39
CA LYS A 306 -21.46 17.30 19.80
C LYS A 306 -22.77 17.95 20.29
N SER A 307 -22.76 18.57 21.47
CA SER A 307 -23.85 19.42 21.97
C SER A 307 -24.09 20.69 21.16
N GLY A 308 -23.15 21.09 20.31
CA GLY A 308 -23.14 22.38 19.61
C GLY A 308 -22.36 23.48 20.33
N ALA A 309 -21.93 23.25 21.58
CA ALA A 309 -21.02 24.16 22.27
C ALA A 309 -19.69 24.24 21.51
N PHE A 310 -19.08 25.42 21.45
CA PHE A 310 -17.78 25.62 20.81
C PHE A 310 -16.89 26.53 21.65
N LYS A 311 -15.58 26.40 21.44
CA LYS A 311 -14.55 27.19 22.09
C LYS A 311 -13.52 27.62 21.05
N TYR A 312 -13.18 28.91 21.06
CA TYR A 312 -12.01 29.44 20.38
C TYR A 312 -10.91 29.67 21.41
N ASN A 313 -9.74 29.07 21.21
CA ASN A 313 -8.57 29.39 22.01
C ASN A 313 -7.62 30.20 21.13
N ALA A 314 -7.55 31.51 21.38
CA ALA A 314 -6.54 32.33 20.75
C ALA A 314 -5.18 32.04 21.40
N GLN A 315 -4.17 31.77 20.57
CA GLN A 315 -2.78 31.91 21.01
C GLN A 315 -2.42 33.40 21.04
N GLU A 316 -1.45 33.78 21.86
CA GLU A 316 -1.02 35.16 22.01
C GLU A 316 -0.58 35.72 20.64
N LEU A 317 -1.46 36.52 20.03
CA LEU A 317 -1.18 37.26 18.83
C LEU A 317 -0.65 38.61 19.30
N ASN A 318 0.65 38.84 19.15
CA ASN A 318 1.17 40.19 19.25
C ASN A 318 0.54 40.97 18.09
N TYR A 319 -0.45 41.83 18.41
CA TYR A 319 -1.43 42.49 17.54
C TYR A 319 -0.90 43.19 16.28
N ALA A 320 0.41 43.21 16.06
CA ALA A 320 1.06 44.05 15.09
C ALA A 320 0.93 43.59 13.62
N ASN A 321 0.72 42.31 13.26
CA ASN A 321 0.84 41.91 11.84
C ASN A 321 0.10 40.61 11.48
N ILE A 322 -1.22 40.68 11.17
CA ILE A 322 -1.81 39.78 10.17
C ILE A 322 -1.97 40.60 8.88
N PRO A 323 -0.92 40.71 8.05
CA PRO A 323 -0.89 41.66 6.93
C PRO A 323 -1.96 41.41 5.85
N ASN A 324 -2.60 40.24 5.85
CA ASN A 324 -3.62 39.84 4.88
C ASN A 324 -4.96 39.49 5.55
N ALA A 325 -5.29 40.07 6.70
CA ALA A 325 -6.58 39.82 7.34
C ALA A 325 -7.73 40.35 6.48
N SER A 326 -8.69 39.49 6.16
CA SER A 326 -9.93 39.92 5.52
C SER A 326 -10.76 40.78 6.47
N LYS A 327 -11.58 41.68 5.91
CA LYS A 327 -12.54 42.48 6.67
C LYS A 327 -13.57 41.57 7.34
N GLY A 328 -13.78 41.72 8.65
CA GLY A 328 -14.72 40.87 9.39
C GLY A 328 -14.40 40.76 10.88
N PHE A 329 -15.17 39.93 11.59
CA PHE A 329 -14.96 39.64 13.01
C PHE A 329 -13.94 38.52 13.20
N HIS A 330 -13.04 38.70 14.16
CA HIS A 330 -11.93 37.82 14.50
C HIS A 330 -11.90 37.64 16.02
N ALA A 331 -11.96 36.40 16.51
CA ALA A 331 -11.78 36.11 17.92
C ALA A 331 -10.28 35.93 18.18
N SER A 332 -9.63 36.92 18.81
CA SER A 332 -8.17 36.91 18.92
C SER A 332 -7.66 37.67 20.16
N ASP A 333 -7.61 36.99 21.30
CA ASP A 333 -6.59 37.12 22.36
C ASP A 333 -6.89 36.20 23.55
N LEU A 334 -5.92 36.09 24.48
CA LEU A 334 -6.07 35.40 25.76
C LEU A 334 -7.19 35.98 26.65
N ASN A 335 -7.81 37.10 26.28
CA ASN A 335 -8.91 37.73 27.02
C ASN A 335 -10.29 37.42 26.40
N GLY A 336 -10.36 36.61 25.33
CA GLY A 336 -11.61 36.23 24.69
C GLY A 336 -12.32 37.39 23.97
N LYS A 337 -11.58 38.42 23.54
CA LYS A 337 -12.19 39.58 22.89
C LYS A 337 -12.52 39.29 21.43
N LEU A 338 -13.68 39.77 21.00
CA LEU A 338 -14.08 39.79 19.60
C LEU A 338 -13.57 41.10 18.98
N ASN A 339 -12.57 40.97 18.10
CA ASN A 339 -12.02 42.07 17.33
C ASN A 339 -12.68 42.12 15.94
N TYR A 340 -12.62 43.26 15.28
CA TYR A 340 -13.07 43.46 13.91
C TYR A 340 -11.95 44.10 13.10
N HIS A 341 -11.64 43.53 11.94
CA HIS A 341 -10.71 44.13 10.98
C HIS A 341 -11.54 44.90 9.96
N ASN A 342 -11.27 46.19 9.76
CA ASN A 342 -12.08 47.04 8.88
C ASN A 342 -11.64 47.00 7.40
N GLY A 343 -10.52 46.32 7.11
CA GLY A 343 -9.88 46.23 5.79
C GLY A 343 -8.54 46.97 5.72
N ASN A 344 -8.27 47.88 6.66
CA ASN A 344 -7.04 48.66 6.77
C ASN A 344 -6.34 48.44 8.13
N GLU A 345 -7.11 48.30 9.21
CA GLU A 345 -6.60 48.17 10.58
C GLU A 345 -7.49 47.28 11.48
N TRP A 346 -6.95 46.91 12.64
CA TRP A 346 -7.61 46.12 13.68
C TRP A 346 -8.29 47.02 14.71
N GLU A 347 -9.55 46.72 15.02
CA GLU A 347 -10.35 47.45 16.01
C GLU A 347 -11.00 46.47 17.01
N THR A 348 -10.97 46.77 18.32
CA THR A 348 -11.68 45.97 19.34
C THR A 348 -13.09 46.54 19.54
N TYR A 349 -14.13 45.78 19.15
CA TYR A 349 -15.51 46.27 19.13
C TYR A 349 -16.41 45.72 20.23
N ILE A 350 -16.17 44.50 20.74
CA ILE A 350 -17.01 43.92 21.79
C ILE A 350 -16.12 43.25 22.84
N THR A 351 -16.00 43.89 24.01
CA THR A 351 -15.54 43.19 25.22
C THR A 351 -16.77 42.66 25.95
N MET A 352 -16.94 41.34 26.08
CA MET A 352 -17.95 40.77 26.98
C MET A 352 -17.36 40.63 28.38
N LYS A 353 -17.84 41.42 29.35
CA LYS A 353 -17.41 41.34 30.75
C LYS A 353 -18.46 40.60 31.59
N PHE A 354 -18.01 39.84 32.59
CA PHE A 354 -18.86 39.27 33.64
C PHE A 354 -18.54 40.01 34.95
N ALA A 355 -19.53 40.65 35.55
CA ALA A 355 -19.36 41.43 36.77
C ALA A 355 -20.67 41.55 37.55
N ASP A 356 -20.59 41.71 38.87
CA ASP A 356 -21.77 41.98 39.71
C ASP A 356 -22.28 43.42 39.54
N THR A 357 -21.42 44.34 39.07
CA THR A 357 -21.70 45.77 38.90
C THR A 357 -21.26 46.27 37.52
N GLU A 358 -21.76 47.45 37.13
CA GLU A 358 -21.42 48.10 35.86
C GLU A 358 -19.90 48.30 35.73
N PRO A 359 -19.29 47.91 34.59
CA PRO A 359 -17.88 48.17 34.35
C PRO A 359 -17.57 49.68 34.28
N ASN A 360 -16.55 50.12 35.02
CA ASN A 360 -16.13 51.53 35.12
C ASN A 360 -15.58 52.13 33.80
N THR A 361 -15.33 51.31 32.79
CA THR A 361 -14.86 51.73 31.46
C THR A 361 -15.58 50.93 30.37
N ALA A 362 -16.16 51.65 29.39
CA ALA A 362 -16.93 51.10 28.29
C ALA A 362 -16.84 51.95 27.01
N LYS A 363 -16.88 51.30 25.85
CA LYS A 363 -17.06 51.92 24.53
C LYS A 363 -18.43 51.54 23.98
N LYS A 364 -19.00 52.40 23.12
CA LYS A 364 -20.30 52.13 22.49
C LYS A 364 -20.27 50.76 21.80
N GLY A 365 -21.21 49.89 22.14
CA GLY A 365 -21.29 48.51 21.64
C GLY A 365 -20.66 47.45 22.55
N ASP A 366 -19.96 47.83 23.64
CA ASP A 366 -19.53 46.88 24.65
C ASP A 366 -20.74 46.18 25.30
N LEU A 367 -20.54 44.93 25.70
CA LEU A 367 -21.55 44.10 26.36
C LEU A 367 -21.04 43.67 27.75
N TYR A 368 -21.88 43.69 28.77
CA TYR A 368 -21.56 42.97 30.01
C TYR A 368 -22.76 42.16 30.49
N PHE A 369 -22.47 41.04 31.14
CA PHE A 369 -23.46 40.23 31.83
C PHE A 369 -23.39 40.53 33.33
N ASN A 370 -24.50 40.99 33.90
CA ASN A 370 -24.59 41.19 35.34
C ASN A 370 -24.88 39.83 36.01
N THR A 371 -23.95 39.34 36.81
CA THR A 371 -24.07 38.02 37.47
C THR A 371 -25.10 37.97 38.60
N GLN A 372 -25.43 39.09 39.22
CA GLN A 372 -26.49 39.16 40.24
C GLN A 372 -27.88 39.31 39.64
N LEU A 373 -27.99 40.13 38.58
CA LEU A 373 -29.26 40.40 37.90
C LEU A 373 -29.57 39.35 36.81
N ASN A 374 -28.61 38.48 36.48
CA ASN A 374 -28.73 37.43 35.48
C ASN A 374 -29.21 37.97 34.11
N THR A 375 -28.72 39.14 33.71
CA THR A 375 -29.12 39.83 32.47
C THR A 375 -27.94 40.49 31.76
N TYR A 376 -28.10 40.70 30.46
CA TYR A 376 -27.10 41.37 29.61
C TYR A 376 -27.40 42.86 29.50
N PHE A 377 -26.33 43.64 29.45
CA PHE A 377 -26.35 45.07 29.20
C PHE A 377 -25.47 45.41 28.01
N ALA A 378 -25.87 46.42 27.25
CA ALA A 378 -25.07 47.02 26.18
C ALA A 378 -24.78 48.49 26.49
N TYR A 379 -23.56 48.95 26.23
CA TYR A 379 -23.21 50.35 26.41
C TYR A 379 -23.58 51.15 25.15
N ASP A 380 -24.51 52.10 25.27
CA ASP A 380 -25.01 52.90 24.14
C ASP A 380 -24.05 54.03 23.71
N GLY A 381 -22.94 54.20 24.42
CA GLY A 381 -21.97 55.30 24.28
C GLY A 381 -22.04 56.30 25.44
N THR A 382 -23.12 56.26 26.23
CA THR A 382 -23.36 57.14 27.37
C THR A 382 -23.68 56.39 28.66
N SER A 383 -24.36 55.26 28.56
CA SER A 383 -24.79 54.46 29.71
C SER A 383 -24.98 52.99 29.34
N TRP A 384 -24.96 52.12 30.36
CA TRP A 384 -25.32 50.73 30.23
C TRP A 384 -26.85 50.57 30.19
N ARG A 385 -27.34 49.84 29.19
CA ARG A 385 -28.77 49.56 28.97
C ARG A 385 -29.01 48.07 29.03
N SER A 386 -29.99 47.62 29.82
CA SER A 386 -30.45 46.23 29.79
C SER A 386 -30.90 45.88 28.37
N LEU A 387 -30.51 44.70 27.89
CA LEU A 387 -30.94 44.17 26.59
C LEU A 387 -32.30 43.44 26.64
N TRP A 388 -32.88 43.35 27.83
CA TRP A 388 -34.19 42.76 28.10
C TRP A 388 -35.04 43.69 28.94
#